data_AF-A0A840SAC1-F1
#
_entry.id   AF-A0A840SAC1-F1
#
_cell.length_a   1.000
_cell.length_b   1.000
_cell.length_c   1.000
_cell.angle_alpha   90.00
_cell.angle_beta   90.00
_cell.angle_gamma   90.00
#
_symmetry.space_group_name_H-M   'P 1'
#
loop_
_entity.id
_entity.type
_entity.pdbx_description
1 polymer ?
#
loop_
_entity_poly.entity_id
_entity_poly.type
_entity_poly.pdbx_seq_one_letter_code
_entity_poly.pdbx_strand_id
1 'polypeptide(L)'
;MKSFIKHAIFTLTLMMSATVFAQNAQLDKILTSITSHKITAGDFTQEKYSSALKKPLKSSGTFIFSQDKILWRTLKPMKTSTAVTPDYIIQTTASGKRSVIESSSSEIFGTVASAMTSIFSGDSSEIEKYFDVTVSDGHEWTITLAPKDMTISSALKQIIIGGSYEGTAAKLNSFTIMQSDTDYTKYSLKNIKFKETLSNEDEAYFIK
;
A
#
# COMPACT_ATOMS: atom_id res chain seq x y z
N MET A 1 14.11 -51.38 41.20
CA MET A 1 13.58 -50.03 41.45
C MET A 1 14.19 -49.08 40.42
N LYS A 2 13.36 -48.54 39.49
CA LYS A 2 13.59 -47.33 38.65
C LYS A 2 14.69 -47.44 37.56
N SER A 3 14.52 -47.03 36.30
CA SER A 3 13.45 -46.30 35.62
C SER A 3 13.58 -46.45 34.10
N PHE A 4 12.46 -46.66 33.42
CA PHE A 4 12.24 -46.41 32.00
C PHE A 4 12.05 -44.90 31.77
N ILE A 5 12.90 -44.25 30.96
CA ILE A 5 12.62 -42.95 30.32
C ILE A 5 13.26 -43.03 28.92
N LYS A 6 12.59 -43.59 27.90
CA LYS A 6 11.56 -42.97 27.03
C LYS A 6 12.05 -41.73 26.27
N HIS A 7 12.45 -41.99 25.03
CA HIS A 7 12.33 -41.14 23.83
C HIS A 7 11.35 -39.96 23.99
N ALA A 8 11.86 -38.72 23.99
CA ALA A 8 11.01 -37.53 23.87
C ALA A 8 11.82 -36.27 23.50
N ILE A 9 12.60 -36.28 22.42
CA ILE A 9 13.09 -35.02 21.82
C ILE A 9 13.05 -35.17 20.29
N PHE A 10 11.84 -35.22 19.72
CA PHE A 10 11.63 -34.90 18.31
C PHE A 10 10.14 -34.70 18.04
N THR A 11 9.63 -33.48 18.23
CA THR A 11 8.48 -32.87 17.51
C THR A 11 7.98 -31.65 18.28
N LEU A 12 8.53 -30.46 18.00
CA LEU A 12 7.83 -29.20 18.29
C LEU A 12 8.10 -28.13 17.21
N THR A 13 8.30 -28.57 15.96
CA THR A 13 8.60 -27.65 14.84
C THR A 13 7.54 -27.69 13.73
N LEU A 14 6.30 -28.12 14.04
CA LEU A 14 5.21 -28.22 13.04
C LEU A 14 4.10 -27.16 13.17
N MET A 15 4.14 -26.29 14.20
CA MET A 15 3.08 -25.28 14.40
C MET A 15 3.37 -23.91 13.79
N MET A 16 4.64 -23.54 13.53
CA MET A 16 4.94 -22.23 12.93
C MET A 16 4.57 -22.18 11.43
N SER A 17 4.76 -23.27 10.68
CA SER A 17 4.50 -23.29 9.23
C SER A 17 3.02 -23.10 8.86
N ALA A 18 2.08 -23.58 9.69
CA ALA A 18 0.66 -23.45 9.42
C ALA A 18 0.16 -22.00 9.49
N THR A 19 0.75 -21.19 10.38
CA THR A 19 0.37 -19.77 10.56
C THR A 19 0.81 -18.89 9.39
N VAL A 20 2.01 -19.13 8.86
CA VAL A 20 2.54 -18.39 7.70
C VAL A 20 1.76 -18.73 6.44
N PHE A 21 1.44 -20.02 6.21
CA PHE A 21 0.67 -20.44 5.03
C PHE A 21 -0.75 -19.85 5.00
N ALA A 22 -1.42 -19.77 6.15
CA ALA A 22 -2.77 -19.18 6.25
C ALA A 22 -2.76 -17.67 5.98
N GLN A 23 -1.74 -16.96 6.47
CA GLN A 23 -1.59 -15.52 6.26
C GLN A 23 -1.34 -15.17 4.78
N ASN A 24 -0.51 -15.96 4.09
CA ASN A 24 -0.23 -15.75 2.67
C ASN A 24 -1.46 -16.01 1.80
N ALA A 25 -2.22 -17.08 2.10
CA ALA A 25 -3.47 -17.35 1.39
C ALA A 25 -4.52 -16.23 1.56
N GLN A 26 -4.58 -15.59 2.74
CA GLN A 26 -5.47 -14.45 2.99
C GLN A 26 -5.01 -13.19 2.27
N LEU A 27 -3.71 -12.90 2.29
CA LEU A 27 -3.11 -11.80 1.52
C LEU A 27 -3.47 -11.94 0.04
N ASP A 28 -3.18 -13.09 -0.56
CA ASP A 28 -3.42 -13.36 -1.97
C ASP A 28 -4.90 -13.22 -2.34
N LYS A 29 -5.81 -13.69 -1.47
CA LYS A 29 -7.26 -13.53 -1.66
C LYS A 29 -7.68 -12.05 -1.70
N ILE A 30 -7.16 -11.24 -0.77
CA ILE A 30 -7.47 -9.80 -0.70
C ILE A 30 -6.89 -9.10 -1.93
N LEU A 31 -5.62 -9.34 -2.24
CA LEU A 31 -4.93 -8.75 -3.39
C LEU A 31 -5.65 -9.09 -4.70
N THR A 32 -5.95 -10.37 -4.94
CA THR A 32 -6.69 -10.82 -6.13
C THR A 32 -8.05 -10.13 -6.28
N SER A 33 -8.74 -9.88 -5.16
CA SER A 33 -10.03 -9.20 -5.18
C SER A 33 -9.88 -7.72 -5.57
N ILE A 34 -8.92 -7.01 -4.97
CA ILE A 34 -8.74 -5.57 -5.20
C ILE A 34 -8.06 -5.26 -6.55
N THR A 35 -7.35 -6.23 -7.14
CA THR A 35 -6.69 -6.12 -8.46
C THR A 35 -7.44 -6.83 -9.59
N SER A 36 -8.66 -7.31 -9.32
CA SER A 36 -9.53 -7.99 -10.30
C SER A 36 -9.87 -7.15 -11.54
N HIS A 37 -9.63 -5.84 -11.51
CA HIS A 37 -9.89 -4.92 -12.61
C HIS A 37 -8.60 -4.23 -13.03
N LYS A 38 -8.39 -4.09 -14.35
CA LYS A 38 -7.17 -3.48 -14.91
C LYS A 38 -6.94 -2.06 -14.40
N ILE A 39 -8.01 -1.28 -14.26
CA ILE A 39 -7.93 0.09 -13.79
C ILE A 39 -9.02 0.34 -12.76
N THR A 40 -8.59 0.85 -11.61
CA THR A 40 -9.46 1.31 -10.53
C THR A 40 -9.31 2.81 -10.39
N ALA A 41 -10.41 3.56 -10.48
CA ALA A 41 -10.41 5.00 -10.35
C ALA A 41 -11.47 5.44 -9.35
N GLY A 42 -11.28 6.59 -8.71
CA GLY A 42 -12.27 7.11 -7.77
C GLY A 42 -11.85 8.43 -7.16
N ASP A 43 -12.52 8.77 -6.07
CA ASP A 43 -12.25 9.97 -5.29
C ASP A 43 -11.50 9.60 -4.02
N PHE A 44 -10.71 10.54 -3.52
CA PHE A 44 -10.06 10.40 -2.22
C PHE A 44 -10.22 11.64 -1.34
N THR A 45 -10.20 11.39 -0.04
CA THR A 45 -9.90 12.39 0.99
C THR A 45 -8.61 11.97 1.70
N GLN A 46 -7.66 12.90 1.78
CA GLN A 46 -6.39 12.73 2.47
C GLN A 46 -6.38 13.59 3.73
N GLU A 47 -5.93 13.01 4.83
CA GLU A 47 -5.66 13.73 6.07
C GLU A 47 -4.21 13.46 6.50
N LYS A 48 -3.41 14.53 6.58
CA LYS A 48 -2.02 14.49 7.07
C LYS A 48 -1.98 14.98 8.52
N TYR A 49 -1.52 14.10 9.38
CA TYR A 49 -1.27 14.34 10.79
C TYR A 49 0.23 14.52 10.98
N SER A 50 0.60 15.44 11.86
CA SER A 50 1.99 15.61 12.28
C SER A 50 2.03 16.27 13.65
N SER A 51 3.02 15.90 14.45
CA SER A 51 3.31 16.53 15.74
C SER A 51 3.54 18.05 15.62
N ALA A 52 4.00 18.52 14.45
CA ALA A 52 4.22 19.94 14.16
C ALA A 52 2.93 20.71 13.77
N LEU A 53 1.81 20.01 13.51
CA LEU A 53 0.57 20.61 13.04
C LEU A 53 -0.45 20.75 14.18
N LYS A 54 -1.03 21.95 14.34
CA LYS A 54 -2.13 22.18 15.31
C LYS A 54 -3.42 21.42 14.97
N LYS A 55 -3.63 21.16 13.68
CA LYS A 55 -4.78 20.41 13.15
C LYS A 55 -4.35 19.65 11.90
N PRO A 56 -4.98 18.51 11.58
CA PRO A 56 -4.63 17.75 10.39
C PRO A 56 -4.85 18.59 9.13
N LEU A 57 -3.93 18.48 8.17
CA LEU A 57 -4.12 19.05 6.84
C LEU A 57 -5.04 18.13 6.05
N LYS A 58 -6.10 18.69 5.47
CA LYS A 58 -7.05 17.92 4.66
C LYS A 58 -6.89 18.27 3.19
N SER A 59 -6.95 17.27 2.33
CA SER A 59 -6.92 17.42 0.89
C SER A 59 -7.89 16.43 0.24
N SER A 60 -8.33 16.72 -0.97
CA SER A 60 -9.21 15.80 -1.70
C SER A 60 -8.99 15.91 -3.20
N GLY A 61 -9.36 14.84 -3.90
CA GLY A 61 -9.15 14.76 -5.33
C GLY A 61 -9.54 13.42 -5.92
N THR A 62 -8.90 13.05 -7.01
CA THR A 62 -9.15 11.81 -7.74
C THR A 62 -7.90 10.95 -7.79
N PHE A 63 -8.10 9.64 -7.88
CA PHE A 63 -7.02 8.69 -8.08
C PHE A 63 -7.31 7.75 -9.26
N ILE A 64 -6.24 7.22 -9.82
CA ILE A 64 -6.27 6.11 -10.78
C ILE A 64 -5.16 5.14 -10.42
N PHE A 65 -5.50 3.87 -10.30
CA PHE A 65 -4.58 2.75 -10.12
C PHE A 65 -4.72 1.83 -11.32
N SER A 66 -3.58 1.36 -11.79
CA SER A 66 -3.44 0.25 -12.74
C SER A 66 -2.33 -0.66 -12.24
N GLN A 67 -1.99 -1.70 -13.00
CA GLN A 67 -0.99 -2.69 -12.60
C GLN A 67 0.38 -2.07 -12.23
N ASP A 68 0.82 -1.06 -12.97
CA ASP A 68 2.16 -0.46 -12.82
C ASP A 68 2.11 1.07 -12.65
N LYS A 69 0.98 1.71 -12.90
CA LYS A 69 0.83 3.16 -12.80
C LYS A 69 -0.17 3.57 -11.74
N ILE A 70 0.21 4.60 -10.98
CA ILE A 70 -0.63 5.25 -9.98
C ILE A 70 -0.65 6.75 -10.27
N LEU A 71 -1.84 7.34 -10.37
CA LEU A 71 -2.03 8.78 -10.51
C LEU A 71 -2.87 9.31 -9.35
N TRP A 72 -2.30 10.21 -8.58
CA TRP A 72 -2.99 11.04 -7.60
C TRP A 72 -3.15 12.45 -8.15
N ARG A 73 -4.38 12.95 -8.22
CA ARG A 73 -4.67 14.35 -8.56
C ARG A 73 -5.39 15.02 -7.41
N THR A 74 -4.65 15.80 -6.64
CA THR A 74 -5.24 16.65 -5.60
C THR A 74 -5.95 17.82 -6.27
N LEU A 75 -7.22 18.02 -5.95
CA LEU A 75 -8.05 19.11 -6.47
C LEU A 75 -8.23 20.23 -5.43
N LYS A 76 -8.23 19.88 -4.14
CA LYS A 76 -8.39 20.81 -3.02
C LYS A 76 -7.39 20.49 -1.90
N PRO A 77 -6.88 21.50 -1.16
CA PRO A 77 -7.10 22.94 -1.38
C PRO A 77 -6.25 23.51 -2.53
N MET A 78 -5.17 22.82 -2.90
CA MET A 78 -4.26 23.23 -3.97
C MET A 78 -4.17 22.13 -5.01
N LYS A 79 -4.23 22.51 -6.29
CA LYS A 79 -4.14 21.55 -7.39
C LYS A 79 -2.72 21.02 -7.51
N THR A 80 -2.52 19.73 -7.31
CA THR A 80 -1.24 19.05 -7.53
C THR A 80 -1.47 17.69 -8.17
N SER A 81 -0.44 17.14 -8.80
CA SER A 81 -0.47 15.74 -9.24
C SER A 81 0.78 14.99 -8.82
N THR A 82 0.63 13.69 -8.61
CA THR A 82 1.71 12.75 -8.38
C THR A 82 1.43 11.51 -9.21
N ALA A 83 2.27 11.26 -10.21
CA ALA A 83 2.23 10.09 -11.05
C ALA A 83 3.40 9.18 -10.66
N VAL A 84 3.12 7.93 -10.33
CA VAL A 84 4.10 6.93 -9.89
C VAL A 84 4.11 5.79 -10.89
N THR A 85 5.32 5.37 -11.25
CA THR A 85 5.64 4.16 -12.00
C THR A 85 6.68 3.37 -11.20
N PRO A 86 7.05 2.14 -11.59
CA PRO A 86 8.13 1.41 -10.92
C PRO A 86 9.47 2.17 -10.96
N ASP A 87 9.71 2.90 -12.05
CA ASP A 87 11.01 3.51 -12.33
C ASP A 87 11.14 4.95 -11.79
N TYR A 88 10.03 5.69 -11.68
CA TYR A 88 10.05 7.09 -11.30
C TYR A 88 8.73 7.62 -10.78
N ILE A 89 8.82 8.76 -10.08
CA ILE A 89 7.71 9.58 -9.64
C ILE A 89 7.79 10.95 -10.32
N ILE A 90 6.69 11.40 -10.92
CA ILE A 90 6.51 12.76 -11.41
C ILE A 90 5.59 13.49 -10.44
N GLN A 91 6.08 14.58 -9.85
CA GLN A 91 5.26 15.49 -9.05
C GLN A 91 5.07 16.79 -9.80
N THR A 92 3.82 17.26 -9.88
CA THR A 92 3.50 18.59 -10.39
C THR A 92 2.86 19.40 -9.27
N THR A 93 3.51 20.50 -8.90
CA THR A 93 3.05 21.41 -7.85
C THR A 93 1.96 22.37 -8.38
N ALA A 94 1.33 23.11 -7.47
CA ALA A 94 0.29 24.08 -7.84
C ALA A 94 0.76 25.24 -8.71
N SER A 95 2.07 25.54 -8.70
CA SER A 95 2.65 26.52 -9.63
C SER A 95 2.92 25.96 -11.02
N GLY A 96 2.66 24.66 -11.25
CA GLY A 96 3.01 23.96 -12.46
C GLY A 96 4.46 23.48 -12.50
N LYS A 97 5.26 23.74 -11.45
CA LYS A 97 6.62 23.19 -11.37
C LYS A 97 6.53 21.66 -11.32
N ARG A 98 7.21 21.02 -12.26
CA ARG A 98 7.28 19.59 -12.44
C ARG A 98 8.66 19.07 -12.00
N SER A 99 8.68 18.01 -11.21
CA SER A 99 9.90 17.34 -10.73
C SER A 99 9.80 15.85 -10.95
N VAL A 100 10.89 15.26 -11.45
CA VAL A 100 11.03 13.81 -11.64
C VAL A 100 11.99 13.29 -10.59
N ILE A 101 11.57 12.25 -9.87
CA ILE A 101 12.37 11.52 -8.89
C ILE A 101 12.53 10.11 -9.43
N GLU A 102 13.74 9.75 -9.81
CA GLU A 102 14.05 8.37 -10.25
C GLU A 102 14.07 7.46 -9.02
N SER A 103 13.49 6.25 -9.11
CA SER A 103 13.51 5.28 -8.02
C SER A 103 14.95 4.92 -7.59
N SER A 104 15.91 4.98 -8.52
CA SER A 104 17.34 4.78 -8.24
C SER A 104 17.98 5.90 -7.41
N SER A 105 17.35 7.08 -7.35
CA SER A 105 17.91 8.23 -6.62
C SER A 105 17.58 8.23 -5.12
N SER A 106 16.61 7.41 -4.70
CA SER A 106 16.22 7.27 -3.30
C SER A 106 15.59 5.92 -3.03
N GLU A 107 16.30 5.11 -2.25
CA GLU A 107 15.88 3.77 -1.85
C GLU A 107 14.56 3.76 -1.07
N ILE A 108 14.33 4.78 -0.23
CA ILE A 108 13.08 4.95 0.52
C ILE A 108 11.91 5.20 -0.44
N PHE A 109 12.07 6.11 -1.40
CA PHE A 109 10.99 6.41 -2.36
C PHE A 109 10.74 5.23 -3.30
N GLY A 110 11.80 4.59 -3.80
CA GLY A 110 11.68 3.39 -4.63
C GLY A 110 10.94 2.27 -3.91
N THR A 111 11.19 2.07 -2.62
CA THR A 111 10.52 1.03 -1.82
C THR A 111 9.05 1.33 -1.58
N VAL A 112 8.68 2.59 -1.27
CA VAL A 112 7.27 2.98 -1.12
C VAL A 112 6.52 2.89 -2.45
N ALA A 113 7.15 3.33 -3.55
CA ALA A 113 6.58 3.21 -4.88
C ALA A 113 6.34 1.74 -5.24
N SER A 114 7.36 0.89 -5.04
CA SER A 114 7.27 -0.56 -5.26
C SER A 114 6.17 -1.18 -4.41
N ALA A 115 6.09 -0.87 -3.12
CA ALA A 115 5.03 -1.36 -2.24
C ALA A 115 3.63 -1.04 -2.78
N MET A 116 3.42 0.23 -3.18
CA MET A 116 2.13 0.67 -3.71
C MET A 116 1.81 -0.02 -5.03
N THR A 117 2.75 -0.09 -5.98
CA THR A 117 2.53 -0.76 -7.26
C THR A 117 2.31 -2.26 -7.07
N SER A 118 3.02 -2.93 -6.16
CA SER A 118 2.87 -4.36 -5.90
C SER A 118 1.51 -4.73 -5.29
N ILE A 119 0.94 -3.85 -4.45
CA ILE A 119 -0.44 -4.02 -3.96
C ILE A 119 -1.44 -3.98 -5.11
N PHE A 120 -1.26 -3.05 -6.06
CA PHE A 120 -2.18 -2.88 -7.18
C PHE A 120 -1.90 -3.82 -8.37
N SER A 121 -0.72 -4.41 -8.44
CA SER A 121 -0.42 -5.52 -9.36
C SER A 121 -0.86 -6.87 -8.80
N GLY A 122 -1.03 -6.97 -7.48
CA GLY A 122 -1.39 -8.20 -6.78
C GLY A 122 -0.21 -9.15 -6.58
N ASP A 123 1.02 -8.65 -6.68
CA ASP A 123 2.24 -9.43 -6.49
C ASP A 123 2.63 -9.43 -5.00
N SER A 124 2.08 -10.39 -4.24
CA SER A 124 2.42 -10.60 -2.83
C SER A 124 3.91 -10.91 -2.63
N SER A 125 4.54 -11.61 -3.58
CA SER A 125 5.96 -11.97 -3.49
C SER A 125 6.87 -10.75 -3.51
N GLU A 126 6.53 -9.73 -4.31
CA GLU A 126 7.29 -8.49 -4.36
C GLU A 126 7.11 -7.67 -3.08
N ILE A 127 5.91 -7.66 -2.49
CA ILE A 127 5.66 -7.02 -1.19
C ILE A 127 6.52 -7.69 -0.11
N GLU A 128 6.50 -9.02 -0.05
CA GLU A 128 7.22 -9.80 0.95
C GLU A 128 8.75 -9.66 0.85
N LYS A 129 9.31 -9.25 -0.30
CA LYS A 129 10.76 -8.99 -0.40
C LYS A 129 11.20 -7.82 0.49
N TYR A 130 10.38 -6.77 0.58
CA TYR A 130 10.75 -5.53 1.27
C TYR A 130 10.04 -5.33 2.62
N PHE A 131 8.93 -6.04 2.85
CA PHE A 131 8.08 -5.84 4.03
C PHE A 131 7.80 -7.13 4.78
N ASP A 132 7.75 -7.03 6.10
CA ASP A 132 7.02 -7.97 6.95
C ASP A 132 5.53 -7.66 6.83
N VAL A 133 4.75 -8.67 6.43
CA VAL A 133 3.32 -8.52 6.16
C VAL A 133 2.52 -9.11 7.32
N THR A 134 1.53 -8.37 7.81
CA THR A 134 0.55 -8.88 8.77
C THR A 134 -0.85 -8.65 8.22
N VAL A 135 -1.62 -9.73 8.10
CA VAL A 135 -3.02 -9.68 7.68
C VAL A 135 -3.92 -9.92 8.89
N SER A 136 -4.89 -9.03 9.08
CA SER A 136 -6.03 -9.22 9.98
C SER A 136 -7.29 -9.34 9.13
N ASP A 137 -7.89 -10.52 9.11
CA ASP A 137 -9.05 -10.85 8.29
C ASP A 137 -10.29 -10.96 9.19
N GLY A 138 -11.20 -9.99 9.08
CA GLY A 138 -12.43 -9.89 9.83
C GLY A 138 -13.56 -9.30 8.99
N HIS A 139 -14.57 -8.68 9.63
CA HIS A 139 -15.62 -7.95 8.90
C HIS A 139 -15.03 -6.79 8.08
N GLU A 140 -14.05 -6.12 8.68
CA GLU A 140 -13.07 -5.28 8.00
C GLU A 140 -11.74 -6.02 7.99
N TRP A 141 -11.04 -5.97 6.86
CA TRP A 141 -9.72 -6.55 6.71
C TRP A 141 -8.65 -5.45 6.76
N THR A 142 -7.45 -5.82 7.19
CA THR A 142 -6.31 -4.92 7.23
C THR A 142 -5.03 -5.66 6.84
N ILE A 143 -4.22 -5.05 5.98
CA ILE A 143 -2.87 -5.49 5.64
C ILE A 143 -1.91 -4.44 6.21
N THR A 144 -0.99 -4.87 7.07
CA THR A 144 0.07 -4.03 7.61
C THR A 144 1.40 -4.44 7.02
N LEU A 145 2.15 -3.48 6.48
CA LEU A 145 3.45 -3.66 5.86
C LEU A 145 4.49 -2.89 6.69
N ALA A 146 5.40 -3.60 7.34
CA ALA A 146 6.52 -3.02 8.07
C ALA A 146 7.83 -3.24 7.27
N PRO A 147 8.63 -2.20 6.97
CA PRO A 147 9.85 -2.39 6.20
C PRO A 147 10.84 -3.31 6.92
N LYS A 148 11.45 -4.24 6.17
CA LYS A 148 12.50 -5.13 6.68
C LYS A 148 13.85 -4.43 6.82
N ASP A 149 14.15 -3.51 5.91
CA ASP A 149 15.40 -2.76 5.94
C ASP A 149 15.38 -1.66 7.01
N MET A 150 16.46 -1.60 7.80
CA MET A 150 16.58 -0.66 8.93
C MET A 150 16.70 0.81 8.49
N THR A 151 17.31 1.06 7.34
CA THR A 151 17.42 2.41 6.78
C THR A 151 16.04 2.91 6.39
N ILE A 152 15.24 2.06 5.75
CA ILE A 152 13.86 2.38 5.37
C ILE A 152 12.99 2.53 6.61
N SER A 153 13.12 1.64 7.60
CA SER A 153 12.34 1.70 8.83
C SER A 153 12.58 2.98 9.65
N SER A 154 13.73 3.65 9.44
CA SER A 154 14.03 4.94 10.08
C SER A 154 13.17 6.11 9.54
N ALA A 155 12.65 5.99 8.31
CA ALA A 155 11.85 7.01 7.65
C ALA A 155 10.38 6.58 7.46
N LEU A 156 10.10 5.28 7.45
CA LEU A 156 8.78 4.69 7.26
C LEU A 156 8.55 3.64 8.33
N LYS A 157 7.63 3.91 9.27
CA LYS A 157 7.25 2.95 10.30
C LYS A 157 6.47 1.77 9.71
N GLN A 158 5.40 2.08 8.97
CA GLN A 158 4.55 1.08 8.34
C GLN A 158 3.59 1.69 7.32
N ILE A 159 3.07 0.83 6.45
CA ILE A 159 1.94 1.11 5.57
C ILE A 159 0.78 0.21 6.01
N ILE A 160 -0.39 0.78 6.21
CA ILE A 160 -1.61 0.04 6.59
C ILE A 160 -2.61 0.20 5.46
N ILE A 161 -3.05 -0.90 4.85
CA ILE A 161 -4.12 -0.93 3.86
C ILE A 161 -5.34 -1.54 4.52
N GLY A 162 -6.50 -0.90 4.38
CA GLY A 162 -7.73 -1.32 5.04
C GLY A 162 -8.91 -1.35 4.09
N GLY A 163 -9.80 -2.30 4.32
CA GLY A 163 -11.02 -2.41 3.55
C GLY A 163 -12.07 -3.30 4.21
N SER A 164 -13.12 -3.59 3.46
CA SER A 164 -14.23 -4.45 3.88
C SER A 164 -14.55 -5.50 2.82
N TYR A 165 -15.45 -6.42 3.16
CA TYR A 165 -15.99 -7.37 2.21
C TYR A 165 -17.38 -6.96 1.73
N GLU A 166 -17.61 -7.06 0.42
CA GLU A 166 -18.94 -7.05 -0.18
C GLU A 166 -19.22 -8.46 -0.73
N GLY A 167 -19.99 -9.25 0.02
CA GLY A 167 -20.09 -10.70 -0.21
C GLY A 167 -18.73 -11.37 0.05
N THR A 168 -18.17 -12.03 -0.96
CA THR A 168 -16.84 -12.67 -0.88
C THR A 168 -15.70 -11.78 -1.41
N ALA A 169 -16.03 -10.67 -2.08
CA ALA A 169 -15.06 -9.79 -2.71
C ALA A 169 -14.55 -8.73 -1.73
N ALA A 170 -13.22 -8.62 -1.59
CA ALA A 170 -12.63 -7.54 -0.83
C ALA A 170 -12.73 -6.21 -1.59
N LYS A 171 -13.06 -5.13 -0.87
CA LYS A 171 -13.10 -3.74 -1.36
C LYS A 171 -12.06 -2.92 -0.62
N LEU A 172 -11.26 -2.18 -1.37
CA LEU A 172 -10.30 -1.23 -0.81
C LEU A 172 -11.03 0.02 -0.32
N ASN A 173 -10.82 0.41 0.94
CA ASN A 173 -11.41 1.63 1.50
C ASN A 173 -10.38 2.68 1.90
N SER A 174 -9.18 2.27 2.30
CA SER A 174 -8.17 3.21 2.78
C SER A 174 -6.76 2.66 2.70
N PHE A 175 -5.79 3.55 2.74
CA PHE A 175 -4.43 3.22 3.14
C PHE A 175 -3.83 4.36 3.96
N THR A 176 -2.91 4.03 4.84
CA THR A 176 -2.24 4.95 5.75
C THR A 176 -0.74 4.73 5.66
N ILE A 177 0.02 5.80 5.44
CA ILE A 177 1.48 5.77 5.44
C ILE A 177 1.93 6.43 6.74
N MET A 178 2.63 5.69 7.60
CA MET A 178 3.08 6.15 8.91
C MET A 178 4.59 6.35 8.91
N GLN A 179 5.04 7.57 9.18
CA GLN A 179 6.44 7.86 9.51
C GLN A 179 6.68 7.65 11.01
N SER A 180 5.69 7.95 11.85
CA SER A 180 5.67 7.71 13.29
C SER A 180 4.21 7.53 13.77
N ASP A 181 4.00 7.36 15.07
CA ASP A 181 2.64 7.33 15.65
C ASP A 181 1.92 8.68 15.60
N THR A 182 2.67 9.77 15.48
CA THR A 182 2.13 11.14 15.44
C THR A 182 2.24 11.79 14.07
N ASP A 183 3.03 11.21 13.16
CA ASP A 183 3.26 11.68 11.80
C ASP A 183 2.83 10.60 10.80
N TYR A 184 1.64 10.78 10.23
CA TYR A 184 1.06 9.84 9.28
C TYR A 184 0.11 10.53 8.32
N THR A 185 -0.11 9.91 7.17
CA THR A 185 -1.08 10.36 6.18
C THR A 185 -2.08 9.26 5.89
N LYS A 186 -3.37 9.54 6.13
CA LYS A 186 -4.48 8.62 5.84
C LYS A 186 -5.18 9.05 4.56
N TYR A 187 -5.41 8.10 3.67
CA TYR A 187 -6.22 8.24 2.47
C TYR A 187 -7.48 7.41 2.62
N SER A 188 -8.64 8.03 2.40
CA SER A 188 -9.93 7.33 2.35
C SER A 188 -10.48 7.41 0.94
N LEU A 189 -10.78 6.26 0.34
CA LEU A 189 -11.22 6.11 -1.04
C LEU A 189 -12.74 5.97 -1.10
N LYS A 190 -13.35 6.63 -2.08
CA LYS A 190 -14.80 6.62 -2.30
C LYS A 190 -15.10 6.66 -3.80
N ASN A 191 -16.35 6.36 -4.14
CA ASN A 191 -16.85 6.44 -5.51
C ASN A 191 -15.99 5.64 -6.51
N ILE A 192 -15.53 4.46 -6.08
CA ILE A 192 -14.66 3.60 -6.87
C ILE A 192 -15.40 3.09 -8.11
N LYS A 193 -14.73 3.20 -9.25
CA LYS A 193 -15.18 2.78 -10.59
C LYS A 193 -14.06 2.01 -11.26
N PHE A 194 -14.44 1.09 -12.13
CA PHE A 194 -13.50 0.25 -12.87
C PHE A 194 -13.52 0.61 -14.36
N LYS A 195 -12.35 0.56 -14.99
CA LYS A 195 -12.16 0.86 -16.42
C LYS A 195 -11.27 -0.19 -17.08
N GLU A 196 -11.40 -0.33 -18.40
CA GLU A 196 -10.55 -1.22 -19.21
C GLU A 196 -9.26 -0.56 -19.68
N THR A 197 -9.27 0.76 -19.94
CA THR A 197 -8.14 1.51 -20.49
C THR A 197 -7.99 2.89 -19.84
N LEU A 198 -6.75 3.38 -19.75
CA LEU A 198 -6.46 4.75 -19.36
C LEU A 198 -6.86 5.70 -20.49
N SER A 199 -7.28 6.91 -20.14
CA SER A 199 -7.51 7.94 -21.15
C SER A 199 -6.17 8.55 -21.60
N ASN A 200 -6.13 9.13 -22.81
CA ASN A 200 -4.94 9.83 -23.29
C ASN A 200 -4.54 11.00 -22.37
N GLU A 201 -5.52 11.64 -21.70
CA GLU A 201 -5.27 12.68 -20.71
C GLU A 201 -4.56 12.13 -19.47
N ASP A 202 -5.00 10.98 -18.96
CA ASP A 202 -4.39 10.35 -17.78
C ASP A 202 -2.98 9.83 -18.12
N GLU A 203 -2.77 9.28 -19.31
CA GLU A 203 -1.46 8.81 -19.78
C GLU A 203 -0.42 9.93 -19.86
N ALA A 204 -0.84 11.15 -20.23
CA ALA A 204 0.06 12.30 -20.34
C ALA A 204 0.76 12.66 -19.02
N TYR A 205 0.19 12.29 -17.86
CA TYR A 205 0.81 12.54 -16.56
C TYR A 205 2.08 11.70 -16.31
N PHE A 206 2.24 10.60 -17.03
CA PHE A 206 3.35 9.67 -16.85
C PHE A 206 4.53 9.93 -17.78
N ILE A 207 4.39 10.79 -18.79
CA ILE A 207 5.43 11.06 -19.78
C ILE A 207 6.50 11.98 -19.18
N LYS A 208 7.75 11.53 -19.07
CA LYS A 208 8.91 12.32 -18.61
C LYS A 208 9.12 13.60 -19.39
#